data_AF-A0A940P2N9-F1
#
_entry.id   AF-A0A940P2N9-F1
#
_cell.length_a   1.000
_cell.length_b   1.000
_cell.length_c   1.000
_cell.angle_alpha   90.00
_cell.angle_beta   90.00
_cell.angle_gamma   90.00
#
_symmetry.space_group_name_H-M   'P 1'
#
loop_
_entity.id
_entity.type
_entity.pdbx_description
1 polymer ?
#
loop_
_entity_poly.entity_id
_entity_poly.type
_entity_poly.pdbx_seq_one_letter_code
_entity_poly.pdbx_strand_id
1 'polypeptide(L)' 'YGMPIINAFEARTVFVLKRGKGAGFSGVENPLFTNDNTVMLYGDAKQTVSALVSEFADE' A
#
# COMPACT_ATOMS: atom_id res chain seq x y z
N TYR A 1 22.92 6.52 -3.75
CA TYR A 1 22.48 6.13 -5.10
C TYR A 1 22.56 4.62 -5.19
N GLY A 2 21.50 3.94 -5.61
CA GLY A 2 21.55 2.49 -5.82
C GLY A 2 20.54 1.70 -4.99
N MET A 3 19.36 1.55 -5.56
CA MET A 3 18.45 0.40 -5.47
C MET A 3 17.36 0.69 -6.51
N PRO A 4 17.16 -0.15 -7.54
CA PRO A 4 16.05 0.06 -8.46
C PRO A 4 14.74 -0.07 -7.70
N ILE A 5 13.82 0.88 -7.93
CA ILE A 5 12.49 0.90 -7.32
C ILE A 5 11.41 0.92 -8.40
N ILE A 6 10.18 0.60 -8.01
CA ILE A 6 9.00 0.76 -8.84
C ILE A 6 8.50 2.20 -8.71
N ASN A 7 8.25 2.89 -9.83
CA ASN A 7 7.68 4.24 -9.86
C ASN A 7 6.16 4.23 -9.60
N ALA A 8 5.73 3.64 -8.49
CA ALA A 8 4.31 3.51 -8.16
C ALA A 8 3.59 4.86 -8.05
N PHE A 9 4.32 5.92 -7.67
CA PHE A 9 3.79 7.28 -7.52
C PHE A 9 3.29 7.91 -8.84
N GLU A 10 3.70 7.39 -10.00
CA GLU A 10 3.24 7.88 -11.31
C GLU A 10 1.81 7.42 -11.64
N ALA A 11 1.25 6.47 -10.89
CA ALA A 11 -0.13 6.02 -11.08
C ALA A 11 -1.15 7.10 -10.66
N ARG A 12 -2.34 7.08 -11.28
CA ARG A 12 -3.45 7.99 -10.90
C ARG A 12 -3.84 7.87 -9.42
N THR A 13 -3.82 6.66 -8.88
CA THR A 13 -4.17 6.38 -7.49
C THR A 13 -3.33 5.20 -7.01
N VAL A 14 -2.77 5.32 -5.81
CA VAL A 14 -1.90 4.31 -5.20
C VAL A 14 -2.57 3.80 -3.92
N PHE A 15 -2.73 2.50 -3.80
CA PHE A 15 -3.20 1.87 -2.56
C PHE A 15 -2.04 1.22 -1.83
N VAL A 16 -1.83 1.60 -0.57
CA VAL A 16 -0.79 1.02 0.29
C VAL A 16 -1.45 0.20 1.38
N LEU A 17 -1.29 -1.12 1.32
CA LEU A 17 -1.83 -2.07 2.29
C LEU A 17 -0.76 -2.39 3.35
N LYS A 18 -1.03 -2.11 4.62
CA LYS A 18 -0.11 -2.47 5.73
C LYS A 18 -0.83 -2.51 7.08
N ARG A 19 -0.23 -3.15 8.08
CA ARG A 19 -0.85 -3.30 9.42
C ARG A 19 -0.92 -2.01 10.27
N GLY A 20 -0.03 -1.04 10.03
CA GLY A 20 0.07 0.18 10.85
C GLY A 20 1.13 1.15 10.34
N LYS A 21 1.64 2.06 11.17
CA LYS A 21 2.64 3.09 10.77
C LYS A 21 4.11 2.65 10.83
N GLY A 22 4.40 1.41 11.23
CA GLY A 22 5.78 0.92 11.35
C GLY A 22 6.60 1.00 10.04
N ALA A 23 7.91 1.19 10.20
CA ALA A 23 8.88 1.23 9.10
C ALA A 23 9.18 -0.18 8.56
N GLY A 24 9.74 -0.22 7.34
CA GLY A 24 10.24 -1.47 6.74
C GLY A 24 11.63 -1.84 7.27
N PHE A 25 12.29 -2.75 6.57
CA PHE A 25 13.62 -3.27 6.97
C PHE A 25 14.68 -2.16 7.13
N SER A 26 14.67 -1.15 6.26
CA SER A 26 15.62 -0.03 6.32
C SER A 26 15.39 0.91 7.51
N GLY A 27 14.27 0.80 8.22
CA GLY A 27 13.93 1.70 9.32
C GLY A 27 13.59 3.13 8.90
N VAL A 28 13.53 3.42 7.60
CA VAL A 28 13.23 4.75 7.05
C VAL A 28 11.75 4.85 6.69
N GLU A 29 11.15 6.02 6.93
CA GLU A 29 9.77 6.32 6.53
C GLU A 29 9.68 6.47 5.00
N ASN A 30 8.63 5.91 4.40
CA ASN A 30 8.44 5.97 2.95
C ASN A 30 7.67 7.24 2.58
N PRO A 31 8.24 8.15 1.77
CA PRO A 31 7.57 9.38 1.33
C PRO A 31 6.26 9.12 0.58
N LEU A 32 6.12 7.95 -0.07
CA LEU A 32 4.89 7.56 -0.79
C LEU A 32 3.65 7.59 0.10
N PHE A 33 3.80 7.39 1.42
CA PHE A 33 2.69 7.31 2.36
C PHE A 33 1.98 8.66 2.59
N THR A 34 2.60 9.78 2.22
CA THR A 34 2.04 11.13 2.39
C THR A 34 1.68 11.81 1.07
N ASN A 35 1.82 11.11 -0.06
CA ASN A 35 1.42 11.66 -1.36
C ASN A 35 -0.10 11.80 -1.45
N ASP A 36 -0.57 12.87 -2.10
CA ASP A 36 -2.01 13.17 -2.25
C ASP A 36 -2.78 12.08 -3.01
N ASN A 37 -2.13 11.37 -3.93
CA ASN A 37 -2.72 10.28 -4.69
C ASN A 37 -2.61 8.91 -3.99
N THR A 38 -2.12 8.87 -2.74
CA THR A 38 -1.97 7.63 -1.98
C THR A 38 -3.07 7.46 -0.95
N VAL A 39 -3.72 6.29 -0.97
CA VAL A 39 -4.67 5.85 0.05
C VAL A 39 -4.04 4.75 0.89
N MET A 40 -4.02 4.96 2.20
CA MET A 40 -3.52 3.99 3.18
C MET A 40 -4.65 3.06 3.63
N LEU A 41 -4.48 1.75 3.41
CA LEU A 41 -5.40 0.71 3.86
C LEU A 41 -4.75 -0.06 5.00
N TYR A 42 -5.23 0.18 6.22
CA TYR A 42 -4.70 -0.47 7.42
C TYR A 42 -5.39 -1.80 7.70
N GLY A 43 -4.61 -2.88 7.79
CA GLY A 43 -5.14 -4.22 8.07
C GLY A 43 -4.11 -5.34 7.88
N ASP A 44 -4.53 -6.56 8.19
CA ASP A 44 -3.81 -7.76 7.78
C ASP A 44 -3.96 -7.98 6.27
N ALA A 45 -2.85 -8.31 5.60
CA ALA A 45 -2.83 -8.39 4.14
C ALA A 45 -3.78 -9.47 3.59
N LYS A 46 -3.85 -10.64 4.25
CA LYS A 46 -4.73 -11.72 3.80
C LYS A 46 -6.19 -11.34 4.02
N GLN A 47 -6.52 -10.84 5.19
CA GLN A 47 -7.90 -10.44 5.51
C GLN A 47 -8.40 -9.34 4.56
N THR A 48 -7.61 -8.29 4.34
CA THR A 48 -8.01 -7.17 3.47
C THR A 48 -8.22 -7.62 2.03
N VAL A 49 -7.31 -8.44 1.48
CA VAL A 49 -7.46 -8.92 0.09
C VAL A 49 -8.60 -9.92 -0.04
N SER A 50 -8.79 -10.83 0.92
CA SER A 50 -9.92 -11.77 0.90
C SER A 50 -11.27 -11.07 1.00
N ALA A 51 -11.39 -10.05 1.86
CA ALA A 51 -12.60 -9.24 1.95
C ALA A 51 -12.89 -8.53 0.62
N LEU A 52 -11.86 -7.90 0.02
CA LEU A 52 -11.99 -7.24 -1.28
C LEU A 52 -12.51 -8.20 -2.36
N VAL A 53 -11.94 -9.40 -2.46
CA VAL A 53 -12.38 -10.40 -3.45
C VAL A 53 -13.83 -10.85 -3.18
N SER A 54 -14.23 -10.95 -1.92
CA SER A 54 -15.60 -11.35 -1.55
C SER A 54 -16.66 -10.34 -2.03
N GLU A 55 -16.36 -9.04 -2.00
CA GLU A 55 -17.29 -7.99 -2.46
C GLU A 55 -17.60 -8.10 -3.97
N PHE A 56 -16.75 -8.78 -4.75
CA PHE A 56 -16.97 -9.00 -6.19
C PHE A 56 -17.49 -10.41 -6.51
N ALA A 57 -17.69 -11.28 -5.51
CA ALA A 57 -18.07 -12.67 -5.73
C ALA A 57 -19.58 -12.89 -5.94
N ASP A 58 -20.40 -11.89 -5.60
CA ASP A 58 -21.87 -11.93 -5.71
C ASP A 58 -22.40 -11.29 -7.02
N GLU A 59 -21.52 -11.04 -8.02
CA GLU A 59 -21.88 -10.74 -9.42
C GLU A 59 -21.66 -11.94 -10.35
#